data_AF-A0A661A1G5-F1
#
_entry.id   AF-A0A661A1G5-F1
#
_cell.length_a   1.000
_cell.length_b   1.000
_cell.length_c   1.000
_cell.angle_alpha   90.00
_cell.angle_beta   90.00
_cell.angle_gamma   90.00
#
_symmetry.space_group_name_H-M   'P 1'
#
loop_
_entity.id
_entity.type
_entity.pdbx_description
1 polymer ?
#
loop_
_entity_poly.entity_id
_entity_poly.type
_entity_poly.pdbx_seq_one_letter_code
_entity_poly.pdbx_strand_id
1 'polypeptide(L)'
;MSGKRSGATALAGALRVLRKELLEARRDRNLVLQLVVVPLLLYPILGFAGIQVSLVARGAAERVDTVILVDADTPYAVRSRVQKLDGYEIMITPEELDPAGAAGTNDDFRQARHDWVATDHAPSARLAWWHGANSETDSAAVFFDLSRDRSSRAHSELMAVLVSVRDSMITVEARELGLAGVDMEPVVSTVRDTSSATERGRWILSMVLPIFLMLMLPQGAYYAALDTVVGERERGTFETILTSPLDRREILLGKFLYVVMWSVAAFLLNLIGLLIFVHFSLEFLDLPVALELSLAPSQIAVATMAMILLAVILGAVMMVLGAPARNYREGQALLMP
;
A
#
# COMPACT_ATOMS: atom_id res chain seq x y z
N MET A 1 0.33 59.65 13.80
CA MET A 1 1.64 59.87 13.15
C MET A 1 2.15 58.51 12.66
N SER A 2 1.89 58.17 11.40
CA SER A 2 2.24 56.88 10.80
C SER A 2 3.61 57.03 10.13
N GLY A 3 4.67 56.70 10.87
CA GLY A 3 6.01 56.61 10.30
C GLY A 3 6.08 55.36 9.43
N LYS A 4 6.30 55.53 8.12
CA LYS A 4 6.67 54.46 7.20
C LYS A 4 7.95 53.79 7.71
N ARG A 5 7.79 52.75 8.52
CA ARG A 5 8.86 51.84 8.91
C ARG A 5 9.29 51.05 7.65
N SER A 6 10.59 51.05 7.38
CA SER A 6 11.22 50.36 6.25
C SER A 6 10.81 48.88 6.20
N GLY A 7 10.74 48.26 5.02
CA GLY A 7 10.43 46.82 4.87
C GLY A 7 11.35 45.92 5.70
N ALA A 8 12.59 46.34 5.94
CA ALA A 8 13.54 45.64 6.81
C ALA A 8 13.09 45.61 8.29
N THR A 9 12.44 46.66 8.77
CA THR A 9 11.88 46.70 10.13
C THR A 9 10.64 45.81 10.27
N ALA A 10 9.82 45.70 9.22
CA ALA A 10 8.65 44.83 9.19
C ALA A 10 9.01 43.34 9.29
N LEU A 11 10.02 42.91 8.53
CA LEU A 11 10.52 41.54 8.60
C LEU A 11 11.11 41.22 9.98
N ALA A 12 11.85 42.17 10.58
CA ALA A 12 12.40 42.02 11.91
C ALA A 12 11.30 41.89 12.98
N GLY A 13 10.19 42.62 12.85
CA GLY A 13 9.01 42.47 13.71
C GLY A 13 8.40 41.08 13.60
N ALA A 14 8.14 40.61 12.37
CA ALA A 14 7.57 39.28 12.13
C ALA A 14 8.47 38.14 12.64
N LEU A 15 9.79 38.24 12.46
CA LEU A 15 10.75 37.26 12.98
C LEU A 15 10.77 37.21 14.51
N ARG A 16 10.55 38.33 15.21
CA ARG A 16 10.40 38.33 16.68
C ARG A 16 9.14 37.58 17.11
N VAL A 17 8.03 37.78 16.40
CA VAL A 17 6.78 37.04 16.66
C VAL A 17 7.00 35.55 16.40
N LEU A 18 7.56 35.17 15.25
CA LEU A 18 7.89 33.77 14.93
C LEU A 18 8.75 33.11 16.03
N ARG A 19 9.79 33.80 16.50
CA ARG A 19 10.65 33.30 17.57
C ARG A 19 9.88 33.10 18.88
N LYS A 20 8.99 34.02 19.23
CA LYS A 20 8.10 33.89 20.41
C LYS A 20 7.22 32.65 20.26
N GLU A 21 6.52 32.50 19.14
CA GLU A 21 5.62 31.36 18.89
C GLU A 21 6.38 30.03 18.98
N LEU A 22 7.56 29.94 18.36
CA LEU A 22 8.45 28.77 18.44
C LEU A 22 8.85 28.38 19.87
N LEU A 23 9.17 29.37 20.70
CA LEU A 23 9.56 29.15 22.09
C LEU A 23 8.40 28.67 22.95
N GLU A 24 7.18 29.16 22.67
CA GLU A 24 5.96 28.71 23.33
C GLU A 24 5.57 27.31 22.87
N ALA A 25 5.65 27.02 21.57
CA ALA A 25 5.38 25.70 20.99
C ALA A 25 6.26 24.61 21.60
N ARG A 26 7.54 24.89 21.85
CA ARG A 26 8.46 23.95 22.51
C ARG A 26 8.02 23.58 23.92
N ARG A 27 7.26 24.44 24.60
CA ARG A 27 6.75 24.21 25.95
C ARG A 27 5.38 23.53 25.93
N ASP A 28 4.64 23.63 24.82
CA ASP A 28 3.38 22.93 24.64
C ASP A 28 3.63 21.45 24.30
N ARG A 29 3.54 20.62 25.33
CA ARG A 29 3.70 19.17 25.21
C ARG A 29 2.65 18.54 24.31
N ASN A 30 1.44 19.10 24.26
CA ASN A 30 0.35 18.54 23.48
C ASN A 30 0.59 18.79 21.99
N LEU A 31 1.01 20.00 21.63
CA LEU A 31 1.40 20.36 20.27
C LEU A 31 2.54 19.46 19.78
N VAL A 32 3.62 19.34 20.57
CA VAL A 32 4.76 18.46 20.22
C VAL A 32 4.34 16.98 20.11
N LEU A 33 3.49 16.50 21.02
CA LEU A 33 3.01 15.11 20.98
C LEU A 33 2.18 14.84 19.72
N GLN A 34 1.26 15.73 19.37
CA GLN A 34 0.38 15.57 18.21
C GLN A 34 1.10 15.74 16.87
N LEU A 35 2.07 16.66 16.79
CA LEU A 35 2.80 16.94 15.55
C LEU A 35 4.03 16.05 15.31
N VAL A 36 4.66 15.54 16.36
CA VAL A 36 5.92 14.78 16.25
C VAL A 36 5.73 13.33 16.62
N VAL A 37 5.19 13.06 17.82
CA VAL A 37 5.16 11.71 18.39
C VAL A 37 4.11 10.85 17.71
N VAL A 38 2.89 11.39 17.50
CA VAL A 38 1.79 10.65 16.88
C VAL A 38 2.16 10.19 15.47
N PRO A 39 2.59 11.06 14.52
CA PRO A 39 3.06 10.62 13.21
C PRO A 39 4.13 9.52 13.25
N LEU A 40 5.14 9.70 14.12
CA LEU A 40 6.28 8.79 14.19
C LEU A 40 5.89 7.40 14.72
N LEU A 41 4.92 7.31 15.63
CA LEU A 41 4.44 6.05 16.19
C LEU A 41 3.28 5.45 15.41
N LEU A 42 2.43 6.27 14.80
CA LEU A 42 1.23 5.83 14.11
C LEU A 42 1.57 4.87 12.97
N TYR A 43 2.56 5.18 12.14
CA TYR A 43 2.90 4.33 10.99
C TYR A 43 3.50 2.99 11.39
N PRO A 44 4.49 2.92 12.31
CA PRO A 44 4.95 1.63 12.84
C PRO A 44 3.81 0.80 13.44
N ILE A 45 2.90 1.43 14.19
CA ILE A 45 1.76 0.73 14.82
C ILE A 45 0.78 0.20 13.77
N LEU A 46 0.37 1.04 12.82
CA LEU A 46 -0.52 0.64 11.72
C LEU A 46 0.12 -0.44 10.85
N GLY A 47 1.43 -0.34 10.63
CA GLY A 47 2.19 -1.33 9.90
C GLY A 47 2.22 -2.68 10.58
N PHE A 48 2.60 -2.68 11.86
CA PHE A 48 2.57 -3.88 12.69
C PHE A 48 1.16 -4.48 12.75
N ALA A 49 0.13 -3.65 12.94
CA ALA A 49 -1.26 -4.10 12.96
C ALA A 49 -1.70 -4.70 11.62
N GLY A 50 -1.35 -4.06 10.49
CA GLY A 50 -1.64 -4.56 9.15
C GLY A 50 -0.96 -5.90 8.89
N ILE A 51 0.29 -6.05 9.32
CA ILE A 51 1.02 -7.31 9.30
C ILE A 51 0.29 -8.38 10.13
N GLN A 52 -0.08 -8.08 11.37
CA GLN A 52 -0.80 -9.04 12.23
C GLN A 52 -2.14 -9.48 11.62
N VAL A 53 -2.91 -8.54 11.08
CA VAL A 53 -4.15 -8.85 10.36
C VAL A 53 -3.86 -9.74 9.16
N SER A 54 -2.78 -9.49 8.41
CA SER A 54 -2.39 -10.34 7.28
C SER A 54 -2.00 -11.76 7.72
N LEU A 55 -1.32 -11.91 8.86
CA LEU A 55 -0.94 -13.21 9.42
C LEU A 55 -2.17 -13.98 9.90
N VAL A 56 -3.09 -13.30 10.59
CA VAL A 56 -4.36 -13.90 11.04
C VAL A 56 -5.23 -14.26 9.82
N ALA A 57 -5.30 -13.40 8.81
CA ALA A 57 -6.03 -13.68 7.57
C ALA A 57 -5.41 -14.87 6.81
N ARG A 58 -4.08 -14.99 6.80
CA ARG A 58 -3.37 -16.16 6.23
C ARG A 58 -3.66 -17.44 7.01
N GLY A 59 -3.56 -17.41 8.34
CA GLY A 59 -3.85 -18.58 9.20
C GLY A 59 -5.34 -18.95 9.26
N ALA A 60 -6.25 -18.01 9.05
CA ALA A 60 -7.68 -18.28 8.87
C ALA A 60 -7.96 -18.90 7.49
N ALA A 61 -7.22 -18.50 6.46
CA ALA A 61 -7.30 -19.08 5.12
C ALA A 61 -6.70 -20.49 5.03
N GLU A 62 -5.93 -20.96 6.02
CA GLU A 62 -5.42 -22.33 6.12
C GLU A 62 -6.50 -23.34 6.58
N ARG A 63 -7.67 -22.91 7.04
CA ARG A 63 -8.66 -23.78 7.71
C ARG A 63 -9.91 -24.13 6.91
N VAL A 64 -10.02 -23.79 5.63
CA VAL A 64 -11.26 -24.07 4.88
C VAL A 64 -10.97 -24.68 3.51
N ASP A 65 -11.05 -26.02 3.47
CA ASP A 65 -11.49 -26.88 2.37
C ASP A 65 -11.33 -26.30 0.96
N THR A 66 -10.11 -26.33 0.43
CA THR A 66 -9.87 -25.99 -0.97
C THR A 66 -10.07 -27.24 -1.82
N VAL A 67 -11.23 -27.35 -2.47
CA VAL A 67 -11.58 -28.49 -3.33
C VAL A 67 -10.88 -28.37 -4.69
N ILE A 68 -10.16 -29.41 -5.11
CA ILE A 68 -9.59 -29.55 -6.46
C ILE A 68 -10.34 -30.65 -7.21
N LEU A 69 -10.78 -30.33 -8.43
CA LEU A 69 -11.34 -31.30 -9.36
C LEU A 69 -10.27 -31.85 -10.28
N VAL A 70 -10.26 -33.18 -10.44
CA VAL A 70 -9.37 -33.89 -11.36
C VAL A 70 -10.22 -34.76 -12.28
N ASP A 71 -10.05 -34.59 -13.59
CA ASP A 71 -10.75 -35.43 -14.57
C ASP A 71 -10.29 -36.89 -14.45
N ALA A 72 -11.21 -37.84 -14.62
CA ALA A 72 -10.96 -39.28 -14.44
C ALA A 72 -9.86 -39.83 -15.37
N ASP A 73 -9.74 -39.27 -16.56
CA ASP A 73 -8.77 -39.67 -17.59
C ASP A 73 -7.35 -39.14 -17.33
N THR A 74 -7.17 -38.38 -16.24
CA THR A 74 -5.85 -37.91 -15.81
C THR A 74 -4.92 -39.10 -15.51
N PRO A 75 -3.70 -39.16 -16.08
CA PRO A 75 -2.77 -40.26 -15.86
C PRO A 75 -2.47 -40.52 -14.39
N TYR A 76 -2.29 -41.80 -14.03
CA TYR A 76 -2.00 -42.21 -12.65
C TYR A 76 -0.77 -41.49 -12.05
N ALA A 77 0.24 -41.20 -12.86
CA ALA A 77 1.45 -40.49 -12.44
C ALA A 77 1.17 -39.06 -11.96
N VAL A 78 0.16 -38.40 -12.52
CA VAL A 78 -0.32 -37.06 -12.11
C VAL A 78 -1.26 -37.22 -10.92
N ARG A 79 -2.29 -38.08 -11.05
CA ARG A 79 -3.31 -38.31 -10.02
C ARG A 79 -2.72 -38.68 -8.66
N SER A 80 -1.73 -39.58 -8.63
CA SER A 80 -1.08 -40.03 -7.38
C SER A 80 -0.25 -38.94 -6.69
N ARG A 81 0.18 -37.90 -7.40
CA ARG A 81 0.89 -36.75 -6.84
C ARG A 81 -0.08 -35.66 -6.39
N VAL A 82 -1.13 -35.41 -7.18
CA VAL A 82 -2.22 -34.51 -6.77
C VAL A 82 -2.84 -35.02 -5.46
N GLN A 83 -3.12 -36.31 -5.34
CA GLN A 83 -3.65 -36.96 -4.12
C GLN A 83 -2.77 -36.83 -2.87
N LYS A 84 -1.51 -36.41 -3.01
CA LYS A 84 -0.59 -36.18 -1.89
C LYS A 84 -0.49 -34.71 -1.47
N LEU A 85 -1.24 -33.81 -2.12
CA LEU A 85 -1.30 -32.42 -1.73
C LEU A 85 -2.04 -32.29 -0.41
N ASP A 86 -1.32 -31.93 0.64
CA ASP A 86 -1.89 -31.70 1.97
C ASP A 86 -2.75 -30.42 1.97
N GLY A 87 -3.92 -30.47 2.61
CA GLY A 87 -4.82 -29.31 2.71
C GLY A 87 -5.79 -29.10 1.55
N TYR A 88 -5.86 -30.06 0.61
CA TYR A 88 -6.80 -30.04 -0.52
C TYR A 88 -7.73 -31.24 -0.48
N GLU A 89 -9.03 -31.01 -0.68
CA GLU A 89 -9.99 -32.09 -0.93
C GLU A 89 -10.02 -32.37 -2.43
N ILE A 90 -9.69 -33.60 -2.82
CA ILE A 90 -9.53 -33.95 -4.24
C ILE A 90 -10.69 -34.80 -4.67
N MET A 91 -11.51 -34.25 -5.57
CA MET A 91 -12.67 -34.90 -6.14
C MET A 91 -12.36 -35.31 -7.57
N ILE A 92 -12.76 -36.51 -7.94
CA ILE A 92 -12.52 -37.06 -9.28
C ILE A 92 -13.83 -37.02 -10.03
N THR A 93 -13.87 -36.29 -11.14
CA THR A 93 -15.06 -36.18 -11.98
C THR A 93 -14.96 -37.12 -13.18
N PRO A 94 -16.01 -37.92 -13.48
CA PRO A 94 -16.05 -38.79 -14.64
C PRO A 94 -16.41 -38.06 -15.96
N GLU A 95 -16.59 -36.75 -15.93
CA GLU A 95 -17.03 -35.97 -17.09
C GLU A 95 -15.85 -35.58 -17.99
N GLU A 96 -15.75 -36.22 -19.16
CA GLU A 96 -14.76 -36.00 -20.21
C GLU A 96 -15.02 -34.65 -20.91
N LEU A 97 -14.00 -33.79 -21.01
CA LEU A 97 -14.09 -32.55 -21.81
C LEU A 97 -13.99 -32.91 -23.30
N ASP A 98 -14.99 -32.54 -24.11
CA ASP A 98 -14.94 -32.67 -25.57
C ASP A 98 -13.98 -31.62 -26.17
N PRO A 99 -12.84 -32.02 -26.76
CA PRO A 99 -11.85 -31.08 -27.29
C PRO A 99 -12.31 -30.34 -28.56
N ALA A 100 -13.44 -30.71 -29.18
CA ALA A 100 -13.87 -30.17 -30.47
C ALA A 100 -15.10 -29.23 -30.42
N GLY A 101 -15.78 -29.09 -29.28
CA GLY A 101 -17.02 -28.32 -29.24
C GLY A 101 -17.43 -27.84 -27.86
N ALA A 102 -17.12 -26.58 -27.55
CA ALA A 102 -17.80 -25.72 -26.58
C ALA A 102 -17.97 -26.20 -25.11
N ALA A 103 -17.57 -27.43 -24.73
CA ALA A 103 -17.60 -27.94 -23.37
C ALA A 103 -16.17 -28.04 -22.83
N GLY A 104 -15.76 -27.07 -22.02
CA GLY A 104 -14.40 -26.95 -21.53
C GLY A 104 -13.83 -25.55 -21.52
N THR A 105 -14.67 -24.53 -21.72
CA THR A 105 -14.25 -23.13 -21.62
C THR A 105 -14.24 -22.68 -20.16
N ASN A 106 -13.60 -21.53 -19.90
CA ASN A 106 -13.72 -20.86 -18.59
C ASN A 106 -15.20 -20.63 -18.19
N ASP A 107 -16.12 -20.55 -19.14
CA ASP A 107 -17.55 -20.32 -18.89
C ASP A 107 -18.27 -21.59 -18.43
N ASP A 108 -17.92 -22.77 -18.96
CA ASP A 108 -18.45 -24.05 -18.47
C ASP A 108 -17.96 -24.34 -17.05
N PHE A 109 -16.69 -24.03 -16.78
CA PHE A 109 -16.16 -24.13 -15.41
C PHE A 109 -16.86 -23.14 -14.46
N ARG A 110 -17.19 -21.93 -14.92
CA ARG A 110 -17.99 -20.97 -14.12
C ARG A 110 -19.39 -21.52 -13.86
N GLN A 111 -20.03 -22.12 -14.85
CA GLN A 111 -21.37 -22.68 -14.73
C GLN A 111 -21.41 -23.91 -13.80
N ALA A 112 -20.53 -24.89 -14.02
CA ALA A 112 -20.38 -26.05 -13.14
C ALA A 112 -20.05 -25.63 -11.69
N ARG A 113 -19.19 -24.62 -11.53
CA ARG A 113 -18.91 -24.03 -10.21
C ARG A 113 -20.15 -23.38 -9.60
N HIS A 114 -20.95 -22.62 -10.36
CA HIS A 114 -22.17 -21.99 -9.85
C HIS A 114 -23.16 -23.04 -9.30
N ASP A 115 -23.31 -24.16 -10.00
CA ASP A 115 -24.13 -25.28 -9.55
C ASP A 115 -23.56 -25.91 -8.27
N TRP A 116 -22.23 -26.01 -8.16
CA TRP A 116 -21.57 -26.58 -7.00
C TRP A 116 -21.53 -25.65 -5.79
N VAL A 117 -21.50 -24.33 -5.99
CA VAL A 117 -21.61 -23.28 -4.95
C VAL A 117 -22.97 -23.31 -4.25
N ALA A 118 -24.02 -23.82 -4.90
CA ALA A 118 -25.30 -24.09 -4.24
C ALA A 118 -25.23 -25.26 -3.23
N THR A 119 -24.16 -26.05 -3.31
CA THR A 119 -23.68 -27.02 -2.32
C THR A 119 -22.46 -26.42 -1.61
N ASP A 120 -22.11 -26.82 -0.38
CA ASP A 120 -21.01 -26.15 0.36
C ASP A 120 -19.57 -26.34 -0.21
N HIS A 121 -19.41 -26.94 -1.42
CA HIS A 121 -18.13 -27.50 -1.91
C HIS A 121 -17.72 -26.98 -3.29
N ALA A 122 -17.76 -25.67 -3.50
CA ALA A 122 -17.37 -25.08 -4.78
C ALA A 122 -15.89 -25.36 -5.13
N PRO A 123 -15.58 -25.87 -6.33
CA PRO A 123 -14.22 -26.22 -6.71
C PRO A 123 -13.36 -24.96 -6.88
N SER A 124 -12.17 -25.00 -6.29
CA SER A 124 -11.19 -23.91 -6.35
C SER A 124 -10.32 -24.00 -7.60
N ALA A 125 -10.07 -25.18 -8.15
CA ALA A 125 -9.43 -25.37 -9.44
C ALA A 125 -9.91 -26.68 -10.08
N ARG A 126 -9.85 -26.78 -11.40
CA ARG A 126 -10.08 -28.03 -12.15
C ARG A 126 -8.89 -28.33 -13.04
N LEU A 127 -8.35 -29.54 -12.91
CA LEU A 127 -7.39 -30.11 -13.84
C LEU A 127 -8.13 -30.93 -14.89
N ALA A 128 -8.05 -30.48 -16.14
CA ALA A 128 -8.57 -31.20 -17.28
C ALA A 128 -7.44 -31.88 -18.05
N TRP A 129 -7.71 -33.09 -18.54
CA TRP A 129 -6.79 -33.90 -19.34
C TRP A 129 -7.51 -34.43 -20.57
N TRP A 130 -6.89 -34.34 -21.74
CA TRP A 130 -7.43 -34.94 -22.96
C TRP A 130 -6.33 -35.45 -23.86
N HIS A 131 -6.69 -36.45 -24.68
CA HIS A 131 -5.84 -36.98 -25.72
C HIS A 131 -6.17 -36.28 -27.04
N GLY A 132 -5.16 -35.73 -27.72
CA GLY A 132 -5.39 -35.06 -29.00
C GLY A 132 -5.85 -36.05 -30.08
N ALA A 133 -6.98 -35.77 -30.74
CA ALA A 133 -7.58 -36.67 -31.74
C ALA A 133 -6.66 -37.07 -32.91
N ASN A 134 -5.57 -36.33 -33.15
CA ASN A 134 -4.59 -36.54 -34.23
C ASN A 134 -3.12 -36.32 -33.79
N SER A 135 -2.80 -36.32 -32.50
CA SER A 135 -1.43 -36.10 -32.00
C SER A 135 -1.07 -37.10 -30.90
N GLU A 136 0.10 -37.73 -30.99
CA GLU A 136 0.66 -38.61 -29.94
C GLU A 136 0.94 -37.89 -28.60
N THR A 137 0.61 -36.61 -28.50
CA THR A 137 0.81 -35.77 -27.32
C THR A 137 -0.46 -35.64 -26.49
N ASP A 138 -0.39 -36.11 -25.25
CA ASP A 138 -1.34 -35.76 -24.20
C ASP A 138 -1.32 -34.25 -23.91
N SER A 139 -2.48 -33.68 -23.59
CA SER A 139 -2.63 -32.27 -23.26
C SER A 139 -3.40 -32.08 -21.96
N ALA A 140 -3.04 -31.03 -21.22
CA ALA A 140 -3.63 -30.70 -19.93
C ALA A 140 -3.90 -29.20 -19.80
N ALA A 141 -4.98 -28.85 -19.11
CA ALA A 141 -5.31 -27.47 -18.77
C ALA A 141 -5.75 -27.36 -17.31
N VAL A 142 -5.38 -26.25 -16.66
CA VAL A 142 -5.81 -25.94 -15.29
C VAL A 142 -6.71 -24.72 -15.32
N PHE A 143 -7.97 -24.91 -14.96
CA PHE A 143 -8.97 -23.85 -14.88
C PHE A 143 -9.04 -23.29 -13.46
N PHE A 144 -8.87 -21.97 -13.33
CA PHE A 144 -8.84 -21.25 -12.05
C PHE A 144 -9.36 -19.81 -12.19
N ASP A 145 -9.56 -19.14 -11.06
CA ASP A 145 -10.08 -17.78 -10.96
C ASP A 145 -9.09 -16.86 -10.24
N LEU A 146 -8.50 -15.94 -11.01
CA LEU A 146 -7.53 -14.94 -10.55
C LEU A 146 -8.07 -14.01 -9.47
N SER A 147 -9.39 -13.81 -9.39
CA SER A 147 -10.00 -12.94 -8.37
C SER A 147 -10.02 -13.56 -6.97
N ARG A 148 -9.64 -14.84 -6.82
CA ARG A 148 -9.70 -15.59 -5.57
C ARG A 148 -8.35 -16.22 -5.21
N ASP A 149 -7.79 -15.81 -4.07
CA ASP A 149 -6.48 -16.28 -3.59
C ASP A 149 -6.38 -17.81 -3.49
N ARG A 150 -7.42 -18.49 -2.97
CA ARG A 150 -7.47 -19.95 -2.86
C ARG A 150 -7.40 -20.67 -4.22
N SER A 151 -8.02 -20.08 -5.25
CA SER A 151 -8.02 -20.62 -6.61
C SER A 151 -6.67 -20.42 -7.30
N SER A 152 -6.08 -19.24 -7.10
CA SER A 152 -4.72 -18.93 -7.56
C SER A 152 -3.66 -19.87 -6.95
N ARG A 153 -3.74 -20.14 -5.64
CA ARG A 153 -2.85 -21.11 -4.98
C ARG A 153 -3.04 -22.54 -5.49
N ALA A 154 -4.28 -23.00 -5.62
CA ALA A 154 -4.57 -24.34 -6.17
C ALA A 154 -4.00 -24.51 -7.59
N HIS A 155 -4.08 -23.46 -8.42
CA HIS A 155 -3.44 -23.45 -9.73
C HIS A 155 -1.91 -23.58 -9.65
N SER A 156 -1.25 -22.80 -8.78
CA SER A 156 0.20 -22.88 -8.60
C SER A 156 0.67 -24.29 -8.18
N GLU A 157 -0.02 -24.92 -7.25
CA GLU A 157 0.29 -26.29 -6.80
C GLU A 157 0.05 -27.33 -7.91
N LEU A 158 -1.07 -27.25 -8.63
CA LEU A 158 -1.35 -28.15 -9.75
C LEU A 158 -0.32 -28.03 -10.87
N MET A 159 0.08 -26.81 -11.21
CA MET A 159 1.13 -26.57 -12.20
C MET A 159 2.47 -27.15 -11.73
N ALA A 160 2.81 -27.04 -10.44
CA ALA A 160 4.02 -27.65 -9.89
C ALA A 160 3.98 -29.18 -9.99
N VAL A 161 2.83 -29.81 -9.73
CA VAL A 161 2.65 -31.25 -9.91
C VAL A 161 2.84 -31.66 -11.37
N LEU A 162 2.19 -30.97 -12.32
CA LEU A 162 2.32 -31.28 -13.75
C LEU A 162 3.77 -31.18 -14.25
N VAL A 163 4.48 -30.13 -13.84
CA VAL A 163 5.91 -29.96 -14.16
C VAL A 163 6.74 -31.10 -13.58
N SER A 164 6.51 -31.48 -12.31
CA SER A 164 7.25 -32.59 -11.69
C SER A 164 7.05 -33.94 -12.39
N VAL A 165 5.84 -34.18 -12.92
CA VAL A 165 5.50 -35.40 -13.66
C VAL A 165 6.18 -35.39 -15.01
N ARG A 166 6.08 -34.28 -15.75
CA ARG A 166 6.73 -34.09 -17.04
C ARG A 166 8.24 -34.33 -16.92
N ASP A 167 8.88 -33.69 -15.95
CA ASP A 167 10.33 -33.82 -15.76
C ASP A 167 10.70 -35.28 -15.43
N SER A 168 9.89 -35.98 -14.63
CA SER A 168 10.10 -37.41 -14.37
C SER A 168 10.01 -38.26 -15.64
N MET A 169 9.03 -38.01 -16.51
CA MET A 169 8.86 -38.74 -17.77
C MET A 169 10.04 -38.50 -18.72
N ILE A 170 10.46 -37.25 -18.87
CA ILE A 170 11.64 -36.86 -19.67
C ILE A 170 12.88 -37.60 -19.16
N THR A 171 13.09 -37.69 -17.84
CA THR A 171 14.27 -38.41 -17.31
C THR A 171 14.25 -39.91 -17.57
N VAL A 172 13.07 -40.54 -17.63
CA VAL A 172 12.93 -41.97 -17.92
C VAL A 172 13.20 -42.22 -19.40
N GLU A 173 12.55 -41.45 -20.28
CA GLU A 173 12.71 -41.58 -21.73
C GLU A 173 14.15 -41.27 -22.18
N ALA A 174 14.78 -40.25 -21.59
CA ALA A 174 16.18 -39.93 -21.84
C ALA A 174 17.14 -41.08 -21.45
N ARG A 175 16.81 -41.86 -20.41
CA ARG A 175 17.59 -43.06 -20.05
C ARG A 175 17.39 -44.19 -21.04
N GLU A 176 16.18 -44.41 -21.52
CA GLU A 176 15.85 -45.46 -22.49
C GLU A 176 16.49 -45.20 -23.86
N LEU A 177 16.58 -43.93 -24.27
CA LEU A 177 17.23 -43.52 -25.52
C LEU A 177 18.77 -43.43 -25.40
N GLY A 178 19.36 -43.76 -24.25
CA GLY A 178 20.80 -43.65 -24.02
C GLY A 178 21.32 -42.21 -23.97
N LEU A 179 20.42 -41.23 -23.83
CA LEU A 179 20.71 -39.79 -23.74
C LEU A 179 20.95 -39.34 -22.29
N ALA A 180 21.21 -40.27 -21.37
CA ALA A 180 21.50 -40.00 -19.97
C ALA A 180 22.77 -39.16 -19.82
N GLY A 181 22.61 -37.83 -19.73
CA GLY A 181 23.71 -36.86 -19.63
C GLY A 181 23.66 -35.70 -20.62
N VAL A 182 22.69 -35.69 -21.55
CA VAL A 182 22.37 -34.49 -22.33
C VAL A 182 21.45 -33.61 -21.49
N ASP A 183 21.87 -32.36 -21.25
CA ASP A 183 21.04 -31.34 -20.58
C ASP A 183 19.86 -31.01 -21.48
N MET A 184 18.78 -31.78 -21.37
CA MET A 184 17.52 -31.50 -22.04
C MET A 184 16.75 -30.52 -21.16
N GLU A 185 17.09 -29.23 -21.29
CA GLU A 185 16.31 -28.17 -20.66
C GLU A 185 14.89 -28.20 -21.26
N PRO A 186 13.84 -28.51 -20.49
CA PRO A 186 12.49 -28.42 -20.99
C PRO A 186 12.23 -26.97 -21.41
N VAL A 187 11.57 -26.77 -22.56
CA VAL A 187 11.10 -25.44 -22.97
C VAL A 187 9.99 -25.03 -22.01
N VAL A 188 10.37 -24.44 -20.89
CA VAL A 188 9.47 -23.78 -19.96
C VAL A 188 9.16 -22.43 -20.58
N SER A 189 7.95 -22.27 -21.11
CA SER A 189 7.41 -20.93 -21.38
C SER A 189 7.16 -20.24 -20.05
N THR A 190 8.24 -19.71 -19.47
CA THR A 190 8.14 -18.83 -18.32
C THR A 190 7.36 -17.61 -18.76
N VAL A 191 6.11 -17.47 -18.31
CA VAL A 191 5.47 -16.16 -18.21
C VAL A 191 6.30 -15.39 -17.19
N ARG A 192 7.35 -14.77 -17.71
CA ARG A 192 8.26 -13.95 -16.94
C ARG A 192 7.57 -12.61 -16.81
N ASP A 193 6.86 -12.43 -15.70
CA ASP A 193 6.40 -11.11 -15.27
C ASP A 193 7.60 -10.17 -15.36
N THR A 194 7.58 -9.30 -16.37
CA THR A 194 8.67 -8.36 -16.68
C THR A 194 8.67 -7.18 -15.71
N SER A 195 7.69 -7.09 -14.81
CA SER A 195 7.73 -6.11 -13.73
C SER A 195 8.76 -6.53 -12.68
N SER A 196 9.92 -5.87 -12.72
CA SER A 196 10.90 -5.96 -11.64
C SER A 196 10.21 -5.63 -10.30
N ALA A 197 10.61 -6.27 -9.21
CA ALA A 197 10.09 -5.96 -7.87
C ALA A 197 10.20 -4.45 -7.55
N THR A 198 11.19 -3.78 -8.13
CA THR A 198 11.43 -2.33 -8.09
C THR A 198 10.38 -1.49 -8.82
N GLU A 199 9.80 -1.98 -9.92
CA GLU A 199 8.69 -1.31 -10.62
C GLU A 199 7.38 -1.40 -9.85
N ARG A 200 7.09 -2.57 -9.25
CA ARG A 200 5.94 -2.74 -8.35
C ARG A 200 6.07 -1.85 -7.11
N GLY A 201 7.26 -1.78 -6.51
CA GLY A 201 7.53 -0.87 -5.39
C GLY A 201 7.35 0.60 -5.76
N ARG A 202 7.81 1.02 -6.94
CA ARG A 202 7.58 2.39 -7.46
C ARG A 202 6.11 2.69 -7.71
N TRP A 203 5.34 1.73 -8.23
CA TRP A 203 3.91 1.89 -8.48
C TRP A 203 3.11 2.05 -7.17
N ILE A 204 3.39 1.24 -6.15
CA ILE A 204 2.76 1.38 -4.84
C ILE A 204 3.13 2.74 -4.22
N LEU A 205 4.42 3.11 -4.26
CA LEU A 205 4.88 4.37 -3.71
C LEU A 205 4.26 5.58 -4.43
N SER A 206 4.07 5.51 -5.74
CA SER A 206 3.44 6.59 -6.53
C SER A 206 1.94 6.73 -6.28
N MET A 207 1.25 5.65 -5.92
CA MET A 207 -0.15 5.69 -5.49
C MET A 207 -0.30 6.24 -4.06
N VAL A 208 0.61 5.87 -3.16
CA VAL A 208 0.54 6.20 -1.74
C VAL A 208 1.00 7.63 -1.44
N LEU A 209 2.10 8.09 -2.06
CA LEU A 209 2.71 9.39 -1.76
C LEU A 209 1.74 10.60 -1.91
N PRO A 210 0.89 10.71 -2.96
CA PRO A 210 -0.05 11.82 -3.11
C PRO A 210 -1.13 11.85 -2.02
N ILE A 211 -1.65 10.68 -1.62
CA ILE A 211 -2.65 10.56 -0.55
C ILE A 211 -2.03 11.04 0.77
N PHE A 212 -0.79 10.65 1.03
CA PHE A 212 -0.04 11.09 2.21
C PHE A 212 0.20 12.60 2.20
N LEU A 213 0.63 13.17 1.07
CA LEU A 213 0.79 14.62 0.92
C LEU A 213 -0.50 15.37 1.23
N MET A 214 -1.63 14.87 0.70
CA MET A 214 -2.95 15.48 0.88
C MET A 214 -3.46 15.37 2.31
N LEU A 215 -3.21 14.25 3.01
CA LEU A 215 -3.72 14.04 4.37
C LEU A 215 -2.80 14.57 5.47
N MET A 216 -1.49 14.59 5.26
CA MET A 216 -0.51 14.87 6.32
C MET A 216 -0.09 16.33 6.39
N LEU A 217 0.05 17.00 5.25
CA LEU A 217 0.43 18.41 5.23
C LEU A 217 -0.60 19.31 5.94
N PRO A 218 -1.93 19.12 5.77
CA PRO A 218 -2.93 19.93 6.48
C PRO A 218 -2.93 19.74 8.00
N GLN A 219 -2.53 18.56 8.52
CA GLN A 219 -2.51 18.31 9.96
C GLN A 219 -1.53 19.24 10.67
N GLY A 220 -0.38 19.50 10.05
CA GLY A 220 0.60 20.44 10.61
C GLY A 220 0.05 21.87 10.67
N ALA A 221 -0.65 22.29 9.61
CA ALA A 221 -1.31 23.59 9.55
C ALA A 221 -2.44 23.70 10.59
N TYR A 222 -3.22 22.63 10.74
CA TYR A 222 -4.35 22.52 11.66
C TYR A 222 -3.93 22.78 13.11
N TYR A 223 -2.99 21.98 13.64
CA TYR A 223 -2.59 22.09 15.05
C TYR A 223 -1.89 23.41 15.34
N ALA A 224 -1.03 23.88 14.41
CA ALA A 224 -0.32 25.15 14.58
C ALA A 224 -1.25 26.36 14.49
N ALA A 225 -2.22 26.36 13.56
CA ALA A 225 -3.19 27.44 13.43
C ALA A 225 -4.14 27.49 14.63
N LEU A 226 -4.59 26.32 15.11
CA LEU A 226 -5.45 26.21 16.29
C LEU A 226 -4.75 26.80 17.53
N ASP A 227 -3.49 26.44 17.78
CA ASP A 227 -2.72 26.98 18.92
C ASP A 227 -2.47 28.49 18.80
N THR A 228 -2.00 28.98 17.65
CA THR A 228 -1.60 30.39 17.53
C THR A 228 -2.76 31.38 17.36
N VAL A 229 -3.91 30.95 16.81
CA VAL A 229 -5.09 31.81 16.58
C VAL A 229 -6.11 31.67 17.70
N VAL A 230 -6.46 30.44 18.05
CA VAL A 230 -7.52 30.14 19.02
C VAL A 230 -6.93 30.03 20.42
N GLY A 231 -5.78 29.36 20.57
CA GLY A 231 -5.11 29.20 21.86
C GLY A 231 -4.73 30.52 22.51
N GLU A 232 -4.27 31.52 21.75
CA GLU A 232 -3.98 32.85 22.30
C GLU A 232 -5.22 33.62 22.78
N ARG A 233 -6.36 33.44 22.11
CA ARG A 233 -7.62 34.05 22.54
C ARG A 233 -8.10 33.43 23.84
N GLU A 234 -7.98 32.12 23.96
CA GLU A 234 -8.38 31.40 25.17
C GLU A 234 -7.47 31.70 26.36
N ARG A 235 -6.17 31.93 26.11
CA ARG A 235 -5.20 32.35 27.14
C ARG A 235 -5.31 33.84 27.51
N GLY A 236 -6.17 34.62 26.82
CA GLY A 236 -6.33 36.06 27.05
C GLY A 236 -5.10 36.89 26.67
N THR A 237 -4.24 36.37 25.79
CA THR A 237 -2.99 37.04 25.39
C THR A 237 -3.15 37.88 24.11
N PHE A 238 -4.29 37.77 23.43
CA PHE A 238 -4.58 38.45 22.17
C PHE A 238 -4.58 39.99 22.33
N GLU A 239 -5.21 40.50 23.37
CA GLU A 239 -5.27 41.92 23.70
C GLU A 239 -3.87 42.47 24.00
N THR A 240 -3.05 41.68 24.70
CA THR A 240 -1.68 42.07 25.06
C THR A 240 -0.80 42.21 23.82
N ILE A 241 -0.88 41.27 22.87
CA ILE A 241 -0.16 41.34 21.59
C ILE A 241 -0.59 42.56 20.77
N LEU A 242 -1.88 42.92 20.80
CA LEU A 242 -2.40 44.10 20.10
C LEU A 242 -1.96 45.44 20.72
N THR A 243 -1.57 45.43 22.00
CA THR A 243 -0.97 46.60 22.68
C THR A 243 0.56 46.67 22.55
N SER A 244 1.19 45.62 22.00
CA SER A 244 2.63 45.59 21.79
C SER A 244 3.07 46.63 20.74
N PRO A 245 4.33 47.10 20.75
CA PRO A 245 4.83 48.11 19.81
C PRO A 245 5.14 47.55 18.40
N LEU A 246 4.36 46.55 17.96
CA LEU A 246 4.45 45.88 16.66
C LEU A 246 3.23 46.21 15.81
N ASP A 247 3.43 46.34 14.50
CA ASP A 247 2.32 46.56 13.58
C ASP A 247 1.50 45.27 13.39
N ARG A 248 0.19 45.41 13.16
CA ARG A 248 -0.72 44.25 12.94
C ARG A 248 -0.26 43.31 11.82
N ARG A 249 0.39 43.86 10.79
CA ARG A 249 0.94 43.09 9.67
C ARG A 249 2.16 42.26 10.06
N GLU A 250 3.01 42.78 10.94
CA GLU A 250 4.18 42.06 11.46
C GLU A 250 3.72 40.86 12.31
N ILE A 251 2.70 41.07 13.13
CA ILE A 251 2.07 40.01 13.95
C ILE A 251 1.48 38.92 13.05
N LEU A 252 0.65 39.32 12.08
CA LEU A 252 0.02 38.38 11.16
C LEU A 252 1.04 37.57 10.36
N LEU A 253 2.08 38.22 9.83
CA LEU A 253 3.12 37.57 9.02
C LEU A 253 3.98 36.62 9.87
N GLY A 254 4.28 36.98 11.12
CA GLY A 254 5.00 36.11 12.05
C GLY A 254 4.21 34.84 12.39
N LYS A 255 2.90 34.98 12.67
CA LYS A 255 2.00 33.84 12.90
C LYS A 255 1.84 32.96 11.67
N PHE A 256 1.71 33.59 10.50
CA PHE A 256 1.63 32.85 9.25
C PHE A 256 2.90 32.03 8.97
N LEU A 257 4.09 32.62 9.13
CA LEU A 257 5.35 31.88 9.00
C LEU A 257 5.44 30.71 9.99
N TYR A 258 4.95 30.91 11.22
CA TYR A 258 4.92 29.87 12.25
C TYR A 258 4.07 28.67 11.81
N VAL A 259 2.86 28.91 11.29
CA VAL A 259 1.98 27.85 10.77
C VAL A 259 2.62 27.14 9.58
N VAL A 260 3.16 27.88 8.60
CA VAL A 260 3.80 27.29 7.41
C VAL A 260 5.00 26.41 7.79
N MET A 261 5.85 26.89 8.69
CA MET A 261 7.02 26.14 9.15
C MET A 261 6.62 24.86 9.89
N TRP A 262 5.58 24.89 10.72
CA TRP A 262 5.08 23.68 11.37
C TRP A 262 4.40 22.71 10.40
N SER A 263 3.70 23.18 9.37
CA SER A 263 3.21 22.33 8.28
C SER A 263 4.33 21.59 7.57
N VAL A 264 5.40 22.30 7.22
CA VAL A 264 6.58 21.70 6.57
C VAL A 264 7.27 20.70 7.50
N ALA A 265 7.49 21.08 8.77
CA ALA A 265 8.11 20.20 9.76
C ALA A 265 7.29 18.91 9.98
N ALA A 266 5.97 19.04 10.14
CA ALA A 266 5.06 17.91 10.29
C ALA A 266 5.11 16.98 9.08
N PHE A 267 5.11 17.53 7.86
CA PHE A 267 5.23 16.73 6.64
C PHE A 267 6.56 15.97 6.58
N LEU A 268 7.69 16.61 6.88
CA LEU A 268 9.00 15.95 6.89
C LEU A 268 9.06 14.83 7.93
N LEU A 269 8.50 15.04 9.13
CA LEU A 269 8.41 14.00 10.16
C LEU A 269 7.52 12.83 9.73
N ASN A 270 6.38 13.13 9.09
CA ASN A 270 5.51 12.10 8.52
C ASN A 270 6.21 11.30 7.42
N LEU A 271 6.98 11.97 6.55
CA LEU A 271 7.75 11.32 5.51
C LEU A 271 8.82 10.39 6.09
N ILE A 272 9.53 10.82 7.14
CA ILE A 272 10.49 9.97 7.86
C ILE A 272 9.78 8.76 8.46
N GLY A 273 8.63 8.96 9.12
CA GLY A 273 7.83 7.86 9.67
C GLY A 273 7.37 6.86 8.62
N LEU A 274 6.94 7.34 7.45
CA LEU A 274 6.59 6.51 6.29
C LEU A 274 7.80 5.71 5.78
N LEU A 275 8.97 6.34 5.62
CA LEU A 275 10.18 5.65 5.16
C LEU A 275 10.61 4.54 6.11
N ILE A 276 10.54 4.80 7.42
CA ILE A 276 10.79 3.80 8.47
C ILE A 276 9.78 2.66 8.32
N PHE A 277 8.49 2.96 8.20
CA PHE A 277 7.43 1.97 8.04
C PHE A 277 7.66 1.07 6.81
N VAL A 278 7.97 1.66 5.65
CA VAL A 278 8.21 0.88 4.43
C VAL A 278 9.44 0.00 4.59
N HIS A 279 10.54 0.52 5.16
CA HIS A 279 11.74 -0.28 5.41
C HIS A 279 11.45 -1.52 6.27
N PHE A 280 10.79 -1.33 7.42
CA PHE A 280 10.41 -2.44 8.29
C PHE A 280 9.42 -3.41 7.62
N SER A 281 8.49 -2.91 6.82
CA SER A 281 7.49 -3.76 6.16
C SER A 281 8.10 -4.63 5.06
N LEU A 282 9.04 -4.09 4.30
CA LEU A 282 9.74 -4.84 3.24
C LEU A 282 10.63 -5.94 3.84
N GLU A 283 11.37 -5.62 4.91
CA GLU A 283 12.19 -6.59 5.64
C GLU A 283 11.33 -7.70 6.26
N PHE A 284 10.19 -7.35 6.86
CA PHE A 284 9.29 -8.33 7.45
C PHE A 284 8.67 -9.30 6.43
N LEU A 285 8.37 -8.81 5.22
CA LEU A 285 7.76 -9.61 4.16
C LEU A 285 8.76 -10.41 3.31
N ASP A 286 10.06 -10.33 3.64
CA ASP A 286 11.18 -10.92 2.88
C ASP A 286 11.09 -10.61 1.37
N LEU A 287 10.59 -9.42 1.05
CA LEU A 287 10.43 -8.97 -0.32
C LEU A 287 11.77 -8.38 -0.78
N PRO A 288 12.41 -8.91 -1.84
CA PRO A 288 13.65 -8.37 -2.40
C PRO A 288 13.36 -7.09 -3.20
N VAL A 289 12.82 -6.07 -2.54
CA VAL A 289 12.54 -4.76 -3.11
C VAL A 289 13.62 -3.80 -2.60
N ALA A 290 14.60 -3.52 -3.45
CA ALA A 290 15.50 -2.41 -3.21
C ALA A 290 14.74 -1.10 -3.47
N LEU A 291 14.58 -0.28 -2.42
CA LEU A 291 14.12 1.11 -2.54
C LEU A 291 15.24 1.96 -3.16
N GLU A 292 15.43 1.83 -4.47
CA GLU A 292 16.29 2.73 -5.22
C GLU A 292 15.55 4.05 -5.46
N LEU A 293 15.68 4.97 -4.51
CA LEU A 293 15.23 6.35 -4.66
C LEU A 293 16.21 7.13 -5.55
N SER A 294 16.23 6.81 -6.84
CA SER A 294 16.96 7.61 -7.83
C SER A 294 16.12 8.82 -8.24
N LEU A 295 16.07 9.83 -7.37
CA LEU A 295 15.43 11.11 -7.67
C LEU A 295 16.46 12.07 -8.28
N ALA A 296 16.13 12.62 -9.45
CA ALA A 296 16.92 13.69 -10.04
C ALA A 296 16.83 14.95 -9.14
N PRO A 297 17.90 15.75 -8.99
CA PRO A 297 17.87 16.98 -8.20
C PRO A 297 16.74 17.95 -8.58
N SER A 298 16.38 17.97 -9.87
CA SER A 298 15.24 18.75 -10.39
C SER A 298 13.89 18.28 -9.83
N GLN A 299 13.69 16.97 -9.66
CA GLN A 299 12.46 16.41 -9.08
C GLN A 299 12.32 16.78 -7.61
N ILE A 300 13.43 16.74 -6.86
CA ILE A 300 13.47 17.15 -5.45
C ILE A 300 13.13 18.64 -5.33
N ALA A 301 13.69 19.48 -6.21
CA ALA A 301 13.42 20.91 -6.22
C ALA A 301 11.94 21.22 -6.51
N VAL A 302 11.34 20.56 -7.52
CA VAL A 302 9.91 20.71 -7.86
C VAL A 302 9.02 20.23 -6.71
N ALA A 303 9.32 19.07 -6.12
CA ALA A 303 8.57 18.54 -4.98
C ALA A 303 8.63 19.47 -3.76
N THR A 304 9.82 20.01 -3.47
CA THR A 304 10.02 20.98 -2.38
C THR A 304 9.25 22.27 -2.63
N MET A 305 9.28 22.79 -3.86
CA MET A 305 8.53 23.99 -4.24
C MET A 305 7.02 23.76 -4.11
N ALA A 306 6.51 22.64 -4.62
CA ALA A 306 5.10 22.27 -4.51
C ALA A 306 4.65 22.13 -3.05
N MET A 307 5.47 21.51 -2.21
CA MET A 307 5.22 21.38 -0.77
C MET A 307 5.14 22.74 -0.08
N ILE A 308 6.10 23.64 -0.32
CA ILE A 308 6.11 24.98 0.27
C ILE A 308 4.86 25.76 -0.17
N LEU A 309 4.53 25.71 -1.46
CA LEU A 309 3.34 26.39 -2.00
C LEU A 309 2.06 25.86 -1.34
N LEU A 310 1.93 24.55 -1.21
CA LEU A 310 0.75 23.94 -0.58
C LEU A 310 0.69 24.29 0.91
N ALA A 311 1.83 24.31 1.63
CA ALA A 311 1.89 24.69 3.03
C ALA A 311 1.48 26.16 3.25
N VAL A 312 1.87 27.06 2.33
CA VAL A 312 1.46 28.47 2.31
C VAL A 312 -0.06 28.60 2.11
N ILE A 313 -0.62 27.88 1.13
CA ILE A 313 -2.07 27.91 0.85
C ILE A 313 -2.85 27.37 2.05
N LEU A 314 -2.50 26.18 2.54
CA LEU A 314 -3.18 25.53 3.66
C LEU A 314 -3.04 26.36 4.95
N GLY A 315 -1.86 26.90 5.23
CA GLY A 315 -1.65 27.78 6.39
C GLY A 315 -2.55 29.01 6.34
N ALA A 316 -2.74 29.61 5.16
CA ALA A 316 -3.58 30.78 4.99
C ALA A 316 -5.06 30.42 5.19
N VAL A 317 -5.51 29.32 4.58
CA VAL A 317 -6.88 28.80 4.72
C VAL A 317 -7.18 28.49 6.19
N MET A 318 -6.30 27.74 6.87
CA MET A 318 -6.50 27.37 8.27
C MET A 318 -6.52 28.59 9.19
N MET A 319 -5.63 29.58 8.99
CA MET A 319 -5.69 30.82 9.79
C MET A 319 -6.99 31.61 9.57
N VAL A 320 -7.48 31.68 8.33
CA VAL A 320 -8.74 32.38 8.01
C VAL A 320 -9.94 31.67 8.63
N LEU A 321 -10.01 30.34 8.50
CA LEU A 321 -11.11 29.54 9.04
C LEU A 321 -11.11 29.50 10.57
N GLY A 322 -9.95 29.56 11.21
CA GLY A 322 -9.80 29.58 12.67
C GLY A 322 -10.01 30.96 13.30
N ALA A 323 -9.88 32.05 12.53
CA ALA A 323 -10.01 33.42 13.01
C ALA A 323 -11.33 33.76 13.75
N PRO A 324 -12.52 33.26 13.36
CA PRO A 324 -13.78 33.54 14.06
C PRO A 324 -13.98 32.73 15.35
N ALA A 325 -13.20 31.68 15.60
CA ALA A 325 -13.38 30.81 16.76
C ALA A 325 -13.13 31.55 18.09
N ARG A 326 -14.00 31.31 19.07
CA ARG A 326 -13.93 31.94 20.40
C ARG A 326 -13.28 31.07 21.46
N ASN A 327 -13.26 29.76 21.26
CA ASN A 327 -12.68 28.78 22.18
C ASN A 327 -12.11 27.58 21.40
N TYR A 328 -11.27 26.78 22.05
CA TYR A 328 -10.60 25.63 21.45
C TYR A 328 -11.57 24.68 20.75
N ARG A 329 -12.74 24.39 21.35
CA ARG A 329 -13.73 23.45 20.78
C ARG A 329 -14.33 23.97 19.48
N GLU A 330 -14.68 25.26 19.43
CA GLU A 330 -15.18 25.90 18.21
C GLU A 330 -14.09 25.97 17.14
N GLY A 331 -12.86 26.26 17.52
CA GLY A 331 -11.70 26.23 16.62
C GLY A 331 -11.46 24.86 16.02
N GLN A 332 -11.52 23.81 16.85
CA GLN A 332 -11.43 22.43 16.38
C GLN A 332 -12.54 22.09 15.39
N ALA A 333 -13.79 22.45 15.70
CA ALA A 333 -14.93 22.17 14.82
C ALA A 333 -14.84 22.89 13.46
N LEU A 334 -14.26 24.10 13.41
CA LEU A 334 -14.10 24.87 12.17
C LEU A 334 -12.91 24.43 11.33
N LEU A 335 -11.86 23.90 11.96
CA LEU A 335 -10.61 23.53 11.30
C LEU A 335 -10.53 22.04 10.95
N MET A 336 -11.32 21.18 11.62
CA MET A 336 -11.38 19.77 11.26
C MET A 336 -12.05 19.61 9.88
N PRO A 337 -11.41 18.91 8.93
CA PRO A 337 -11.97 18.65 7.61
C PRO A 337 -13.17 17.70 7.62
#